data_AF-A0A1V3RRS6-F1
#
_entry.id   AF-A0A1V3RRS6-F1
#
_cell.length_a   1.000
_cell.length_b   1.000
_cell.length_c   1.000
_cell.angle_alpha   90.00
_cell.angle_beta   90.00
_cell.angle_gamma   90.00
#
_symmetry.space_group_name_H-M   'P 1'
#
loop_
_entity.id
_entity.type
_entity.pdbx_description
1 polymer ?
#
loop_
_entity_poly.entity_id
_entity_poly.type
_entity_poly.pdbx_seq_one_letter_code
_entity_poly.pdbx_strand_id
1 'polypeptide(L)'
;GDDILYANAGATNVVDGGAGNDQLVGGWGNEQYHWGRGGGNDVIREVSGGGFDTLHIGAEVSADQIWLQRASNDLVLSIVGTSDSLTLADWYANDQARVEAVVLSSELSLQTAQVDALVAAMASFAPPAAGVSHLPESYQSVLMPVIAVGWQ
;
A
#
# COMPACT_ATOMS: atom_id res chain seq x y z
N GLY A 1 -0.97 8.83 -16.98
CA GLY A 1 -0.94 10.30 -16.97
C GLY A 1 -1.46 10.68 -15.60
N ASP A 2 -2.02 11.86 -15.38
CA ASP A 2 -2.85 12.02 -14.17
C ASP A 2 -4.28 11.62 -14.56
N ASP A 3 -4.75 10.48 -14.06
CA ASP A 3 -5.99 9.83 -14.46
C ASP A 3 -6.96 9.65 -13.28
N ILE A 4 -8.25 9.51 -13.61
CA ILE A 4 -9.29 9.11 -12.65
C ILE A 4 -9.96 7.86 -13.20
N LEU A 5 -9.80 6.74 -12.49
CA LEU A 5 -10.31 5.44 -12.89
C LEU A 5 -11.38 4.96 -11.91
N TYR A 6 -12.43 4.34 -12.45
CA TYR A 6 -13.52 3.75 -11.68
C TYR A 6 -13.62 2.26 -12.04
N ALA A 7 -13.50 1.39 -11.04
CA ALA A 7 -13.76 -0.03 -11.19
C ALA A 7 -15.26 -0.29 -11.44
N ASN A 8 -15.57 -1.32 -12.23
CA ASN A 8 -16.96 -1.68 -12.52
C ASN A 8 -17.57 -2.46 -11.35
N ALA A 9 -18.86 -2.26 -11.07
CA ALA A 9 -19.55 -3.02 -10.04
C ALA A 9 -19.87 -4.47 -10.47
N GLY A 10 -19.80 -5.39 -9.53
CA GLY A 10 -20.23 -6.79 -9.64
C GLY A 10 -19.24 -7.74 -10.33
N ALA A 11 -18.00 -7.30 -10.57
CA ALA A 11 -16.96 -8.08 -11.24
C ALA A 11 -15.62 -7.95 -10.52
N THR A 12 -14.68 -8.84 -10.84
CA THR A 12 -13.27 -8.64 -10.48
C THR A 12 -12.62 -7.69 -11.48
N ASN A 13 -12.01 -6.62 -10.99
CA ASN A 13 -11.32 -5.64 -11.83
C ASN A 13 -9.81 -5.68 -11.58
N VAL A 14 -9.02 -5.47 -12.63
CA VAL A 14 -7.60 -5.12 -12.50
C VAL A 14 -7.48 -3.63 -12.77
N VAL A 15 -6.96 -2.89 -11.80
CA VAL A 15 -6.92 -1.42 -11.81
C VAL A 15 -5.47 -0.97 -11.70
N ASP A 16 -4.99 -0.28 -12.73
CA ASP A 16 -3.62 0.24 -12.83
C ASP A 16 -3.69 1.65 -13.42
N GLY A 17 -3.25 2.66 -12.65
CA GLY A 17 -3.16 4.05 -13.10
C GLY A 17 -1.99 4.28 -14.08
N GLY A 18 -0.98 3.41 -14.01
CA GLY A 18 0.27 3.59 -14.72
C GLY A 18 1.16 4.63 -14.04
N ALA A 19 1.73 5.54 -14.82
CA ALA A 19 2.57 6.61 -14.31
C ALA A 19 1.80 7.94 -14.26
N GLY A 20 1.95 8.68 -13.16
CA GLY A 20 1.39 10.01 -12.94
C GLY A 20 0.92 10.15 -11.51
N ASN A 21 -0.12 10.94 -11.24
CA ASN A 21 -0.79 10.90 -9.93
C ASN A 21 -2.26 10.59 -10.16
N ASP A 22 -2.64 9.37 -9.83
CA ASP A 22 -3.93 8.79 -10.21
C ASP A 22 -4.91 8.70 -9.05
N GLN A 23 -6.20 8.81 -9.37
CA GLN A 23 -7.29 8.51 -8.45
C GLN A 23 -8.01 7.24 -8.90
N LEU A 24 -7.89 6.20 -8.10
CA LEU A 24 -8.45 4.88 -8.36
C LEU A 24 -9.63 4.65 -7.40
N VAL A 25 -10.83 4.56 -7.95
CA VAL A 25 -12.06 4.37 -7.16
C VAL A 25 -12.55 2.94 -7.33
N GLY A 26 -12.67 2.24 -6.21
CA GLY A 26 -13.13 0.85 -6.13
C GLY A 26 -14.58 0.66 -6.54
N GLY A 27 -14.91 -0.60 -6.78
CA GLY A 27 -16.20 -1.06 -7.24
C GLY A 27 -16.80 -2.05 -6.25
N TRP A 28 -17.92 -2.66 -6.63
CA TRP A 28 -18.39 -3.82 -5.88
C TRP A 28 -17.73 -5.05 -6.49
N GLY A 29 -17.23 -5.96 -5.67
CA GLY A 29 -16.52 -7.14 -6.17
C GLY A 29 -15.10 -7.17 -5.62
N ASN A 30 -14.24 -7.97 -6.23
CA ASN A 30 -12.85 -8.10 -5.79
C ASN A 30 -11.96 -7.30 -6.74
N GLU A 31 -11.37 -6.21 -6.29
CA GLU A 31 -10.47 -5.38 -7.04
C GLU A 31 -9.01 -5.80 -6.84
N GLN A 32 -8.24 -5.77 -7.93
CA GLN A 32 -6.79 -5.99 -7.94
C GLN A 32 -6.13 -4.69 -8.39
N TYR A 33 -5.69 -3.89 -7.43
CA TYR A 33 -4.93 -2.67 -7.69
C TYR A 33 -3.47 -3.00 -7.96
N HIS A 34 -2.86 -2.34 -8.92
CA HIS A 34 -1.45 -2.48 -9.26
C HIS A 34 -0.74 -1.15 -9.03
N TRP A 35 0.39 -1.21 -8.33
CA TRP A 35 1.21 -0.03 -8.03
C TRP A 35 2.68 -0.43 -7.86
N GLY A 36 3.61 0.50 -8.03
CA GLY A 36 5.04 0.20 -7.98
C GLY A 36 5.92 1.41 -8.24
N ARG A 37 7.20 1.15 -8.52
CA ARG A 37 8.17 2.23 -8.80
C ARG A 37 7.78 2.99 -10.06
N GLY A 38 7.78 4.32 -9.98
CA GLY A 38 7.39 5.19 -11.08
C GLY A 38 5.86 5.32 -11.27
N GLY A 39 5.07 4.78 -10.34
CA GLY A 39 3.62 4.99 -10.30
C GLY A 39 3.25 6.43 -9.96
N GLY A 40 4.11 7.12 -9.18
CA GLY A 40 3.87 8.47 -8.69
C GLY A 40 3.09 8.49 -7.38
N ASN A 41 2.15 9.44 -7.21
CA ASN A 41 1.43 9.66 -5.94
C ASN A 41 -0.06 9.40 -6.10
N ASP A 42 -0.45 8.15 -5.91
CA ASP A 42 -1.80 7.70 -6.20
C ASP A 42 -2.70 7.69 -4.97
N VAL A 43 -4.00 7.71 -5.21
CA VAL A 43 -5.02 7.56 -4.18
C VAL A 43 -5.97 6.44 -4.59
N ILE A 44 -6.07 5.40 -3.77
CA ILE A 44 -7.13 4.40 -3.85
C ILE A 44 -8.22 4.75 -2.85
N ARG A 45 -9.47 4.76 -3.32
CA ARG A 45 -10.66 4.91 -2.50
C ARG A 45 -11.58 3.73 -2.73
N GLU A 46 -11.63 2.84 -1.75
CA GLU A 46 -12.55 1.71 -1.75
C GLU A 46 -13.99 2.12 -1.48
N VAL A 47 -14.93 1.26 -1.88
CA VAL A 47 -16.34 1.39 -1.54
C VAL A 47 -16.72 0.42 -0.44
N SER A 48 -17.57 0.88 0.49
CA SER A 48 -17.98 0.05 1.62
C SER A 48 -18.72 -1.21 1.18
N GLY A 49 -18.34 -2.36 1.72
CA GLY A 49 -18.98 -3.63 1.37
C GLY A 49 -18.57 -4.15 -0.01
N GLY A 50 -17.37 -3.75 -0.46
CA GLY A 50 -16.60 -4.43 -1.49
C GLY A 50 -16.32 -5.90 -1.13
N GLY A 51 -15.61 -6.56 -2.02
CA GLY A 51 -15.26 -7.96 -1.92
C GLY A 51 -13.97 -8.17 -1.15
N PHE A 52 -13.07 -8.97 -1.72
CA PHE A 52 -11.72 -9.16 -1.21
C PHE A 52 -10.75 -8.47 -2.18
N ASP A 53 -10.29 -7.29 -1.80
CA ASP A 53 -9.49 -6.39 -2.61
C ASP A 53 -8.01 -6.55 -2.28
N THR A 54 -7.17 -6.49 -3.31
CA THR A 54 -5.72 -6.67 -3.17
C THR A 54 -4.94 -5.56 -3.85
N LEU A 55 -3.86 -5.15 -3.20
CA LEU A 55 -2.86 -4.25 -3.78
C LEU A 55 -1.62 -5.06 -4.16
N HIS A 56 -1.37 -5.19 -5.46
CA HIS A 56 -0.20 -5.85 -6.00
C HIS A 56 0.93 -4.86 -6.25
N ILE A 57 2.06 -5.10 -5.61
CA ILE A 57 3.26 -4.28 -5.77
C ILE A 57 4.16 -4.87 -6.85
N GLY A 58 4.80 -4.01 -7.64
CA GLY A 58 5.84 -4.39 -8.60
C GLY A 58 6.91 -5.32 -7.99
N ALA A 59 7.30 -6.36 -8.75
CA ALA A 59 8.18 -7.43 -8.28
C ALA A 59 9.62 -6.98 -7.93
N GLU A 60 9.99 -5.76 -8.31
CA GLU A 60 11.25 -5.11 -7.97
C GLU A 60 11.28 -4.47 -6.57
N VAL A 61 10.16 -4.49 -5.85
CA VAL A 61 10.03 -3.91 -4.51
C VAL A 61 9.99 -5.02 -3.46
N SER A 62 10.90 -4.97 -2.49
CA SER A 62 10.94 -5.89 -1.36
C SER A 62 10.17 -5.36 -0.15
N ALA A 63 9.80 -6.24 0.78
CA ALA A 63 9.02 -5.89 1.97
C ALA A 63 9.68 -4.80 2.85
N ASP A 64 11.02 -4.80 2.94
CA ASP A 64 11.80 -3.78 3.65
C ASP A 64 11.89 -2.43 2.93
N GLN A 65 11.40 -2.36 1.69
CA GLN A 65 11.28 -1.13 0.92
C GLN A 65 9.87 -0.51 0.99
N ILE A 66 8.90 -1.19 1.61
CA ILE A 66 7.58 -0.62 1.85
C ILE A 66 7.57 0.09 3.20
N TRP A 67 7.36 1.40 3.17
CA TRP A 67 7.13 2.21 4.36
C TRP A 67 5.64 2.45 4.53
N LEU A 68 5.11 2.16 5.71
CA LEU A 68 3.72 2.38 6.09
C LEU A 68 3.61 3.51 7.10
N GLN A 69 2.67 4.40 6.86
CA GLN A 69 2.40 5.51 7.76
C GLN A 69 0.90 5.76 7.84
N ARG A 70 0.39 5.96 9.05
CA ARG A 70 -0.94 6.52 9.24
C ARG A 70 -0.90 8.04 9.05
N ALA A 71 -1.78 8.55 8.19
CA ALA A 71 -2.00 9.97 7.99
C ALA A 71 -3.47 10.31 8.24
N SER A 72 -3.80 10.83 9.43
CA SER A 72 -5.19 11.05 9.87
C SER A 72 -6.01 9.75 9.81
N ASN A 73 -6.92 9.63 8.84
CA ASN A 73 -7.76 8.46 8.60
C ASN A 73 -7.24 7.56 7.47
N ASP A 74 -6.15 7.93 6.82
CA ASP A 74 -5.61 7.23 5.66
C ASP A 74 -4.42 6.37 6.05
N LEU A 75 -4.21 5.30 5.29
CA LEU A 75 -2.94 4.55 5.28
C LEU A 75 -2.14 4.99 4.06
N VAL A 76 -0.91 5.44 4.30
CA VAL A 76 0.02 5.83 3.24
C VAL A 76 1.12 4.79 3.13
N LEU A 77 1.30 4.26 1.93
CA LEU A 77 2.42 3.44 1.52
C LEU A 77 3.42 4.31 0.77
N SER A 78 4.72 4.06 0.96
CA SER A 78 5.78 4.69 0.17
C SER A 78 6.88 3.70 -0.14
N ILE A 79 7.52 3.84 -1.30
CA ILE A 79 8.66 2.99 -1.68
C ILE A 79 9.96 3.68 -1.31
N VAL A 80 10.69 3.09 -0.37
CA VAL A 80 11.99 3.58 0.10
C VAL A 80 12.95 3.79 -1.08
N GLY A 81 13.56 4.97 -1.12
CA GLY A 81 14.46 5.39 -2.18
C GLY A 81 13.79 6.10 -3.36
N THR A 82 12.47 6.23 -3.37
CA THR A 82 11.69 6.95 -4.40
C THR A 82 10.91 8.13 -3.81
N SER A 83 10.20 8.84 -4.68
CA SER A 83 9.12 9.77 -4.28
C SER A 83 7.73 9.16 -4.49
N ASP A 84 7.64 7.87 -4.82
CA ASP A 84 6.36 7.21 -5.09
C ASP A 84 5.61 6.98 -3.77
N SER A 85 4.34 7.34 -3.75
CA SER A 85 3.44 7.07 -2.62
C SER A 85 2.07 6.60 -3.10
N LEU A 86 1.39 5.84 -2.24
CA LEU A 86 0.02 5.42 -2.47
C LEU A 86 -0.78 5.64 -1.18
N THR A 87 -1.87 6.39 -1.30
CA THR A 87 -2.80 6.64 -0.20
C THR A 87 -4.00 5.71 -0.34
N LEU A 88 -4.21 4.84 0.64
CA LEU A 88 -5.46 4.12 0.83
C LEU A 88 -6.36 4.98 1.71
N ALA A 89 -7.32 5.65 1.07
CA ALA A 89 -8.19 6.63 1.70
C ALA A 89 -9.15 5.97 2.70
N ASP A 90 -9.41 6.66 3.81
CA ASP A 90 -10.39 6.27 4.84
C ASP A 90 -10.13 4.93 5.53
N TRP A 91 -8.93 4.35 5.38
CA TRP A 91 -8.49 3.10 6.00
C TRP A 91 -8.84 2.98 7.49
N TYR A 92 -8.63 4.05 8.26
CA TYR A 92 -8.88 4.09 9.70
C TYR A 92 -10.26 4.67 10.06
N ALA A 93 -11.04 5.12 9.07
CA ALA A 93 -12.40 5.63 9.25
C ALA A 93 -13.47 4.56 8.98
N ASN A 94 -13.21 3.63 8.06
CA ASN A 94 -14.17 2.60 7.69
C ASN A 94 -13.47 1.27 7.35
N ASP A 95 -13.54 0.33 8.28
CA ASP A 95 -12.98 -1.02 8.13
C ASP A 95 -13.58 -1.80 6.94
N GLN A 96 -14.76 -1.43 6.44
CA GLN A 96 -15.39 -2.06 5.27
C GLN A 96 -14.92 -1.47 3.92
N ALA A 97 -14.03 -0.49 3.94
CA ALA A 97 -13.46 0.17 2.76
C ALA A 97 -11.92 0.10 2.82
N ARG A 98 -11.39 -1.03 3.29
CA ARG A 98 -9.95 -1.31 3.29
C ARG A 98 -9.65 -2.22 2.11
N VAL A 99 -8.41 -2.13 1.61
CA VAL A 99 -7.82 -3.21 0.82
C VAL A 99 -7.41 -4.33 1.78
N GLU A 100 -7.86 -5.55 1.57
CA GLU A 100 -7.68 -6.66 2.50
C GLU A 100 -6.22 -7.12 2.62
N ALA A 101 -5.47 -7.08 1.51
CA ALA A 101 -4.09 -7.51 1.48
C ALA A 101 -3.21 -6.71 0.51
N VAL A 102 -1.96 -6.49 0.91
CA VAL A 102 -0.88 -6.02 0.02
C VAL A 102 -0.03 -7.24 -0.38
N VAL A 103 0.19 -7.44 -1.67
CA VAL A 103 0.80 -8.64 -2.26
C VAL A 103 2.10 -8.25 -2.96
N LEU A 104 3.22 -8.85 -2.52
CA LEU A 104 4.52 -8.72 -3.21
C LEU A 104 4.79 -9.92 -4.12
N SER A 105 4.31 -11.10 -3.73
CA SER A 105 4.44 -12.33 -4.51
C SER A 105 3.37 -13.34 -4.10
N SER A 106 3.34 -14.52 -4.74
CA SER A 106 2.43 -15.61 -4.37
C SER A 106 2.66 -16.16 -2.95
N GLU A 107 3.82 -15.89 -2.34
CA GLU A 107 4.22 -16.41 -1.03
C GLU A 107 4.44 -15.29 0.00
N LEU A 108 4.20 -14.02 -0.38
CA LEU A 108 4.53 -12.89 0.47
C LEU A 108 3.46 -11.81 0.37
N SER A 109 2.66 -11.72 1.42
CA SER A 109 1.55 -10.79 1.57
C SER A 109 1.51 -10.15 2.96
N LEU A 110 1.02 -8.92 3.02
CA LEU A 110 0.67 -8.24 4.26
C LEU A 110 -0.84 -8.18 4.35
N GLN A 111 -1.43 -8.91 5.29
CA GLN A 111 -2.88 -8.84 5.51
C GLN A 111 -3.21 -7.64 6.40
N THR A 112 -4.44 -7.16 6.30
CA THR A 112 -4.97 -6.05 7.12
C THR A 112 -4.65 -6.20 8.60
N ALA A 113 -4.69 -7.43 9.14
CA ALA A 113 -4.44 -7.71 10.54
C ALA A 113 -2.99 -7.41 11.00
N GLN A 114 -2.01 -7.39 10.10
CA GLN A 114 -0.61 -7.08 10.43
C GLN A 114 -0.22 -5.61 10.17
N VAL A 115 -1.05 -4.85 9.44
CA VAL A 115 -0.73 -3.45 9.04
C VAL A 115 -0.41 -2.58 10.24
N ASP A 116 -1.23 -2.61 11.29
CA ASP A 116 -1.08 -1.71 12.44
C ASP A 116 0.20 -1.98 13.24
N ALA A 117 0.69 -3.22 13.27
CA ALA A 117 1.95 -3.55 13.92
C ALA A 117 3.14 -2.90 13.18
N LEU A 118 3.12 -2.91 11.85
CA LEU A 118 4.13 -2.24 11.04
C LEU A 118 4.04 -0.71 11.15
N VAL A 119 2.83 -0.15 11.06
CA VAL A 119 2.62 1.30 11.22
C VAL A 119 3.10 1.77 12.59
N ALA A 120 2.80 1.05 13.67
CA ALA A 120 3.26 1.39 15.01
C ALA A 120 4.79 1.32 15.14
N ALA A 121 5.42 0.30 14.55
CA ALA A 121 6.88 0.17 14.55
C ALA A 121 7.56 1.30 13.76
N MET A 122 7.05 1.61 12.56
CA MET A 122 7.57 2.66 11.68
C MET A 122 7.35 4.07 12.23
N ALA A 123 6.27 4.31 12.98
CA ALA A 123 5.98 5.60 13.62
C ALA A 123 7.03 6.05 14.65
N SER A 124 7.92 5.15 15.09
CA SER A 124 9.04 5.48 15.98
C SER A 124 10.22 6.15 15.27
N PHE A 125 10.12 6.31 13.94
CA PHE A 125 11.20 6.76 13.07
C PHE A 125 10.71 7.84 12.11
N ALA A 126 11.65 8.65 11.59
CA ALA A 126 11.34 9.53 10.48
C ALA A 126 11.21 8.69 9.19
N PRO A 127 10.26 9.00 8.28
CA PRO A 127 10.22 8.34 6.98
C PRO A 127 11.57 8.43 6.25
N PRO A 128 12.05 7.35 5.63
CA PRO A 128 13.31 7.38 4.88
C PRO A 128 13.29 8.47 3.80
N ALA A 129 14.34 9.29 3.74
CA ALA A 129 14.44 10.34 2.73
C ALA A 129 14.54 9.75 1.31
N ALA A 130 13.99 10.47 0.32
CA ALA A 130 14.14 10.12 -1.09
C ALA A 130 15.63 9.97 -1.45
N GLY A 131 15.98 8.90 -2.16
CA GLY A 131 17.36 8.54 -2.52
C GLY A 131 18.11 7.63 -1.54
N VAL A 132 17.55 7.33 -0.37
CA VAL A 132 18.06 6.26 0.50
C VAL A 132 17.49 4.92 0.03
N SER A 133 18.30 4.08 -0.63
CA SER A 133 17.84 2.81 -1.24
C SER A 133 17.63 1.66 -0.25
N HIS A 134 17.99 1.84 1.02
CA HIS A 134 17.86 0.83 2.08
C HIS A 134 17.72 1.52 3.44
N LEU A 135 16.92 0.91 4.33
CA LEU A 135 16.75 1.42 5.70
C LEU A 135 18.10 1.54 6.43
N PRO A 136 18.35 2.61 7.21
CA PRO A 136 19.53 2.69 8.08
C PRO A 136 19.63 1.49 9.04
N GLU A 137 20.84 1.08 9.44
CA GLU A 137 21.04 -0.07 10.36
C GLU A 137 20.25 0.08 11.68
N SER A 138 20.16 1.30 12.20
CA SER A 138 19.38 1.60 13.40
C SER A 138 17.89 1.32 13.21
N TYR A 139 17.35 1.49 12.01
CA TYR A 139 15.96 1.18 11.69
C TYR A 139 15.79 -0.32 11.51
N GLN A 140 16.69 -0.95 10.75
CA GLN A 140 16.65 -2.39 10.48
C GLN A 140 16.60 -3.22 11.77
N SER A 141 17.42 -2.88 12.77
CA SER A 141 17.45 -3.59 14.06
C SER A 141 16.10 -3.65 14.79
N VAL A 142 15.19 -2.71 14.51
CA VAL A 142 13.85 -2.64 15.11
C VAL A 142 12.78 -3.13 14.14
N LEU A 143 12.89 -2.77 12.85
CA LEU A 143 11.84 -3.01 11.86
C LEU A 143 11.91 -4.41 11.26
N MET A 144 13.09 -5.01 11.06
CA MET A 144 13.21 -6.32 10.40
C MET A 144 12.42 -7.44 11.09
N PRO A 145 12.42 -7.57 12.43
CA PRO A 145 11.60 -8.58 13.09
C PRO A 145 10.09 -8.38 12.86
N VAL A 146 9.63 -7.13 12.82
CA VAL A 146 8.21 -6.81 12.59
C VAL A 146 7.84 -7.04 11.12
N ILE A 147 8.72 -6.68 10.19
CA ILE A 147 8.57 -6.94 8.75
C ILE A 147 8.51 -8.45 8.49
N ALA A 148 9.42 -9.24 9.06
CA ALA A 148 9.43 -10.69 8.87
C ALA A 148 8.18 -11.40 9.42
N VAL A 149 7.54 -10.84 10.45
CA VAL A 149 6.28 -11.37 11.00
C VAL A 149 5.06 -10.84 10.22
N GLY A 150 5.14 -9.59 9.76
CA GLY A 150 4.04 -8.92 9.07
C GLY A 150 3.78 -9.48 7.68
N TRP A 151 4.85 -9.78 6.94
CA TRP A 151 4.78 -10.31 5.58
C TRP A 151 4.90 -11.84 5.59
N GLN A 152 3.83 -12.54 5.19
CA GLN A 152 3.72 -14.01 5.17
C GLN A 152 2.94 -14.54 3.96
#